data_AF-A0A7W9QJ65-F1
#
_entry.id   AF-A0A7W9QJ65-F1
#
_cell.length_a   1.000
_cell.length_b   1.000
_cell.length_c   1.000
_cell.angle_alpha   90.00
_cell.angle_beta   90.00
_cell.angle_gamma   90.00
#
_symmetry.space_group_name_H-M   'P 1'
#
loop_
_entity.id
_entity.type
_entity.pdbx_description
1 polymer ?
#
loop_
_entity_poly.entity_id
_entity_poly.type
_entity_poly.pdbx_seq_one_letter_code
_entity_poly.pdbx_strand_id
1 'polypeptide(L)'
;MSNKPATPNTDAKPLQHTAGLTDTATLRANARQSIEDGAITKSYSADREAVIKMLNDALATEYVCVLRYYRHYFMAAGMLADAVKSEFLEHAQQEQAHAHKLAERIVQLGGEPDLNPDTLTARSHAEYKEGEDLRDMVKENLIAERIAIDSYREMINFVGDKDTTTKRILEEILAQEEEHADEFSDMLEGWIGK
;
A
#
# COMPACT_ATOMS: atom_id res chain seq x y z
N MET A 1 -4.52 24.04 65.09
CA MET A 1 -5.18 23.35 63.98
C MET A 1 -4.12 22.51 63.29
N SER A 2 -4.08 21.21 63.58
CA SER A 2 -3.06 20.29 63.06
C SER A 2 -3.63 19.53 61.87
N ASN A 3 -3.15 19.85 60.66
CA ASN A 3 -3.44 19.06 59.47
C ASN A 3 -2.49 17.85 59.44
N LYS A 4 -3.03 16.65 59.68
CA LYS A 4 -2.33 15.38 59.39
C LYS A 4 -2.34 15.16 57.87
N PRO A 5 -1.24 14.67 57.26
CA PRO A 5 -1.28 14.23 55.88
C PRO A 5 -2.11 12.96 55.77
N ALA A 6 -3.02 12.91 54.79
CA ALA A 6 -3.79 11.73 54.45
C ALA A 6 -2.85 10.62 53.95
N THR A 7 -2.97 9.43 54.52
CA THR A 7 -2.30 8.22 54.06
C THR A 7 -2.79 7.83 52.65
N PRO A 8 -1.92 7.41 51.73
CA PRO A 8 -2.35 6.92 50.42
C PRO A 8 -3.20 5.67 50.61
N ASN A 9 -4.41 5.69 50.07
CA ASN A 9 -5.27 4.52 50.01
C ASN A 9 -4.63 3.48 49.09
N THR A 10 -4.17 2.37 49.66
CA THR A 10 -3.43 1.30 48.95
C THR A 10 -4.35 0.21 48.39
N ASP A 11 -5.67 0.41 48.44
CA ASP A 11 -6.67 -0.56 47.98
C ASP A 11 -7.00 -0.42 46.47
N ALA A 12 -5.98 -0.23 45.63
CA ALA A 12 -6.15 -0.41 44.20
C ALA A 12 -6.24 -1.91 43.91
N LYS A 13 -7.48 -2.41 43.89
CA LYS A 13 -7.83 -3.78 43.50
C LYS A 13 -7.11 -4.12 42.18
N PRO A 14 -6.32 -5.21 42.10
CA PRO A 14 -5.62 -5.55 40.86
C PRO A 14 -6.63 -5.66 39.73
N LEU A 15 -6.39 -4.91 38.65
CA LEU A 15 -7.20 -4.95 37.43
C LEU A 15 -7.34 -6.41 37.02
N GLN A 16 -8.57 -6.93 37.04
CA GLN A 16 -8.85 -8.30 36.63
C GLN A 16 -8.35 -8.49 35.20
N HIS A 17 -7.47 -9.47 35.00
CA HIS A 17 -7.06 -9.91 33.67
C HIS A 17 -8.30 -10.25 32.85
N THR A 18 -8.51 -9.55 31.74
CA THR A 18 -9.45 -9.98 30.71
C THR A 18 -8.86 -11.20 30.00
N ALA A 19 -9.61 -12.30 29.98
CA ALA A 19 -9.17 -13.55 29.37
C ALA A 19 -8.74 -13.32 27.91
N GLY A 20 -7.53 -13.74 27.55
CA GLY A 20 -6.97 -13.59 26.20
C GLY A 20 -6.10 -12.34 25.97
N LEU A 21 -6.02 -11.39 26.90
CA LEU A 21 -5.11 -10.24 26.80
C LEU A 21 -3.88 -10.39 27.70
N THR A 22 -2.73 -10.03 27.16
CA THR A 22 -1.47 -9.88 27.91
C THR A 22 -1.64 -8.79 28.97
N ASP A 23 -1.14 -9.01 30.20
CA ASP A 23 -1.23 -7.98 31.23
C ASP A 23 -0.39 -6.74 30.93
N THR A 24 -0.83 -5.63 31.52
CA THR A 24 -0.15 -4.34 31.45
C THR A 24 1.30 -4.39 31.95
N ALA A 25 1.64 -5.21 32.95
CA ALA A 25 3.02 -5.26 33.45
C ALA A 25 3.96 -5.93 32.44
N THR A 26 3.53 -7.04 31.84
CA THR A 26 4.22 -7.72 30.74
C THR A 26 4.32 -6.82 29.51
N LEU A 27 3.25 -6.13 29.12
CA LEU A 27 3.28 -5.18 28.00
C LEU A 27 4.32 -4.06 28.23
N ARG A 28 4.36 -3.49 29.45
CA ARG A 28 5.35 -2.47 29.81
C ARG A 28 6.77 -3.01 29.86
N ALA A 29 6.97 -4.26 30.29
CA ALA A 29 8.27 -4.91 30.30
C ALA A 29 8.76 -5.16 28.87
N ASN A 30 7.90 -5.70 28.00
CA ASN A 30 8.20 -5.92 26.58
C ASN A 30 8.53 -4.61 25.87
N ALA A 31 7.79 -3.53 26.12
CA ALA A 31 8.03 -2.22 25.50
C ALA A 31 9.37 -1.57 25.89
N ARG A 32 10.03 -2.05 26.95
CA ARG A 32 11.37 -1.59 27.36
C ARG A 32 12.49 -2.42 26.72
N GLN A 33 12.15 -3.52 26.08
CA GLN A 33 13.08 -4.35 25.31
C GLN A 33 13.05 -3.87 23.86
N SER A 34 14.19 -3.94 23.18
CA SER A 34 14.31 -3.68 21.75
C SER A 34 13.72 -2.32 21.30
N ILE A 35 14.06 -1.24 22.03
CA ILE A 35 13.57 0.12 21.75
C ILE A 35 13.99 0.58 20.34
N GLU A 36 15.12 0.09 19.86
CA GLU A 36 15.66 0.30 18.53
C GLU A 36 14.77 -0.21 17.39
N ASP A 37 13.84 -1.15 17.66
CA ASP A 37 12.88 -1.67 16.68
C ASP A 37 11.68 -0.71 16.45
N GLY A 38 11.63 0.42 17.17
CA GLY A 38 10.64 1.47 16.96
C GLY A 38 9.20 1.01 17.18
N ALA A 39 8.36 1.12 16.16
CA ALA A 39 6.93 0.76 16.23
C ALA A 39 6.71 -0.77 16.17
N ILE A 40 7.75 -1.55 15.89
CA ILE A 40 7.67 -3.01 15.84
C ILE A 40 7.83 -3.55 17.25
N THR A 41 6.80 -4.25 17.72
CA THR A 41 6.75 -4.82 19.05
C THR A 41 6.75 -6.33 18.98
N LYS A 42 7.00 -7.00 20.11
CA LYS A 42 6.99 -8.46 20.23
C LYS A 42 5.69 -9.15 19.77
N SER A 43 4.58 -8.41 19.65
CA SER A 43 3.31 -8.94 19.14
C SER A 43 3.19 -8.92 17.61
N TYR A 44 4.14 -8.31 16.88
CA TYR A 44 4.18 -8.42 15.43
C TYR A 44 4.44 -9.87 15.03
N SER A 45 3.56 -10.46 14.23
CA SER A 45 3.52 -11.92 14.00
C SER A 45 3.71 -12.34 12.55
N ALA A 46 3.80 -11.39 11.62
CA ALA A 46 4.11 -11.67 10.23
C ALA A 46 5.61 -11.92 10.04
N ASP A 47 5.96 -12.62 8.97
CA ASP A 47 7.34 -12.70 8.50
C ASP A 47 7.73 -11.34 7.91
N ARG A 48 8.44 -10.55 8.73
CA ARG A 48 8.77 -9.15 8.42
C ARG A 48 9.59 -9.03 7.14
N GLU A 49 10.56 -9.93 6.93
CA GLU A 49 11.43 -9.88 5.75
C GLU A 49 10.64 -10.21 4.48
N ALA A 50 9.76 -11.22 4.55
CA ALA A 50 8.88 -11.56 3.43
C ALA A 50 7.90 -10.42 3.09
N VAL A 51 7.32 -9.76 4.10
CA VAL A 51 6.42 -8.61 3.90
C VAL A 51 7.17 -7.43 3.28
N ILE A 52 8.37 -7.10 3.78
CA ILE A 52 9.19 -6.02 3.21
C ILE A 52 9.56 -6.31 1.74
N LYS A 53 9.92 -7.55 1.41
CA LYS A 53 10.21 -7.93 0.03
C LYS A 53 8.98 -7.74 -0.86
N MET A 54 7.84 -8.28 -0.44
CA MET A 54 6.57 -8.17 -1.16
C MET A 54 6.18 -6.71 -1.39
N LEU A 55 6.31 -5.85 -0.38
CA LEU A 55 6.03 -4.41 -0.51
C LEU A 55 7.00 -3.71 -1.46
N ASN A 56 8.26 -4.14 -1.52
CA ASN A 56 9.21 -3.62 -2.51
C ASN A 56 8.85 -4.04 -3.94
N ASP A 57 8.36 -5.27 -4.14
CA ASP A 57 7.88 -5.72 -5.46
C ASP A 57 6.62 -4.93 -5.90
N ALA A 58 5.70 -4.65 -4.96
CA ALA A 58 4.57 -3.74 -5.18
C ALA A 58 5.04 -2.32 -5.50
N LEU A 59 5.97 -1.76 -4.72
CA LEU A 59 6.55 -0.43 -4.93
C LEU A 59 7.16 -0.28 -6.34
N ALA A 60 7.84 -1.32 -6.84
CA ALA A 60 8.35 -1.30 -8.20
C ALA A 60 7.23 -1.28 -9.24
N THR A 61 6.15 -2.02 -8.98
CA THR A 61 4.96 -2.05 -9.85
C THR A 61 4.34 -0.66 -9.96
N GLU A 62 4.12 0.01 -8.82
CA GLU A 62 3.59 1.38 -8.77
C GLU A 62 4.45 2.36 -9.59
N TYR A 63 5.78 2.35 -9.40
CA TYR A 63 6.65 3.27 -10.15
C TYR A 63 6.72 2.95 -11.65
N VAL A 64 6.61 1.68 -12.05
CA VAL A 64 6.48 1.33 -13.47
C VAL A 64 5.16 1.86 -14.04
N CYS A 65 4.05 1.75 -13.29
CA CYS A 65 2.76 2.31 -13.67
C CYS A 65 2.81 3.84 -13.77
N VAL A 66 3.36 4.55 -12.78
CA VAL A 66 3.56 6.02 -12.80
C VAL A 66 4.26 6.46 -14.09
N LEU A 67 5.38 5.80 -14.43
CA LEU A 67 6.16 6.16 -15.62
C LEU A 67 5.41 5.84 -16.91
N ARG A 68 4.64 4.74 -16.95
CA ARG A 68 3.80 4.36 -18.09
C ARG A 68 2.67 5.37 -18.30
N TYR A 69 1.96 5.74 -17.23
CA TYR A 69 0.91 6.76 -17.27
C TYR A 69 1.42 8.11 -17.73
N TYR A 70 2.55 8.58 -17.20
CA TYR A 70 3.13 9.83 -17.70
C TYR A 70 3.51 9.76 -19.18
N ARG A 71 4.06 8.63 -19.63
CA ARG A 71 4.33 8.44 -21.07
C ARG A 71 3.01 8.54 -21.87
N HIS A 72 1.98 7.81 -21.47
CA HIS A 72 0.69 7.84 -22.15
C HIS A 72 0.04 9.23 -22.12
N TYR A 73 0.12 9.95 -21.01
CA TYR A 73 -0.32 11.34 -20.88
C TYR A 73 0.35 12.27 -21.91
N PHE A 74 1.68 12.20 -22.02
CA PHE A 74 2.43 13.06 -22.95
C PHE A 74 2.22 12.67 -24.41
N MET A 75 2.02 11.38 -24.69
CA MET A 75 1.86 10.85 -26.04
C MET A 75 0.41 10.85 -26.53
N ALA A 76 -0.57 11.04 -25.64
CA ALA A 76 -1.97 11.13 -25.98
C ALA A 76 -2.23 12.27 -26.98
N ALA A 77 -2.71 11.89 -28.17
CA ALA A 77 -3.01 12.79 -29.27
C ALA A 77 -4.20 12.28 -30.08
N GLY A 78 -4.90 13.20 -30.78
CA GLY A 78 -6.09 12.90 -31.56
C GLY A 78 -7.33 13.64 -31.06
N MET A 79 -8.45 13.46 -31.77
CA MET A 79 -9.69 14.24 -31.53
C MET A 79 -10.35 13.95 -30.17
N LEU A 80 -10.12 12.77 -29.60
CA LEU A 80 -10.68 12.32 -28.32
C LEU A 80 -9.65 12.39 -27.17
N ALA A 81 -8.48 12.98 -27.40
CA ALA A 81 -7.35 12.86 -26.48
C ALA A 81 -7.55 13.59 -25.16
N ASP A 82 -8.28 14.71 -25.12
CA ASP A 82 -8.30 15.58 -23.92
C ASP A 82 -8.88 14.89 -22.68
N ALA A 83 -9.94 14.10 -22.84
CA ALA A 83 -10.54 13.34 -21.74
C ALA A 83 -9.60 12.22 -21.26
N VAL A 84 -9.18 11.33 -22.17
CA VAL A 84 -8.28 10.20 -21.87
C VAL A 84 -6.95 10.68 -21.27
N LYS A 85 -6.44 11.79 -21.77
CA LYS A 85 -5.21 12.42 -21.27
C LYS A 85 -5.39 12.90 -19.83
N SER A 86 -6.54 13.46 -19.47
CA SER A 86 -6.76 13.92 -18.09
C SER A 86 -6.72 12.75 -17.11
N GLU A 87 -7.38 11.63 -17.47
CA GLU A 87 -7.35 10.41 -16.66
C GLU A 87 -5.94 9.82 -16.52
N PHE A 88 -5.15 9.76 -17.60
CA PHE A 88 -3.75 9.30 -17.49
C PHE A 88 -2.91 10.15 -16.53
N LEU A 89 -3.17 11.46 -16.45
CA LEU A 89 -2.46 12.32 -15.50
C LEU A 89 -2.93 12.10 -14.06
N GLU A 90 -4.22 11.93 -13.86
CA GLU A 90 -4.81 11.64 -12.56
C GLU A 90 -4.27 10.32 -12.00
N HIS A 91 -4.33 9.26 -12.80
CA HIS A 91 -3.83 7.94 -12.38
C HIS A 91 -2.32 7.98 -12.11
N ALA A 92 -1.52 8.68 -12.93
CA ALA A 92 -0.08 8.85 -12.64
C ALA A 92 0.18 9.41 -11.23
N GLN A 93 -0.67 10.33 -10.75
CA GLN A 93 -0.53 10.94 -9.43
C GLN A 93 -1.04 10.04 -8.32
N GLN A 94 -2.10 9.28 -8.57
CA GLN A 94 -2.66 8.30 -7.63
C GLN A 94 -1.68 7.13 -7.42
N GLU A 95 -1.10 6.60 -8.49
CA GLU A 95 -0.06 5.56 -8.47
C GLU A 95 1.20 6.05 -7.72
N GLN A 96 1.55 7.33 -7.88
CA GLN A 96 2.63 7.93 -7.09
C GLN A 96 2.26 7.98 -5.59
N ALA A 97 1.01 8.26 -5.25
CA ALA A 97 0.53 8.24 -3.88
C ALA A 97 0.52 6.81 -3.30
N HIS A 98 0.16 5.80 -4.09
CA HIS A 98 0.29 4.39 -3.72
C HIS A 98 1.75 4.05 -3.38
N ALA A 99 2.68 4.39 -4.27
CA ALA A 99 4.12 4.19 -4.07
C ALA A 99 4.61 4.83 -2.76
N HIS A 100 4.16 6.04 -2.43
CA HIS A 100 4.52 6.70 -1.18
C HIS A 100 4.01 5.93 0.05
N LYS A 101 2.74 5.48 0.05
CA LYS A 101 2.19 4.66 1.14
C LYS A 101 3.01 3.39 1.37
N LEU A 102 3.41 2.71 0.28
CA LEU A 102 4.22 1.50 0.34
C LEU A 102 5.63 1.78 0.87
N ALA A 103 6.30 2.81 0.36
CA ALA A 103 7.64 3.20 0.80
C ALA A 103 7.67 3.57 2.29
N GLU A 104 6.70 4.36 2.75
CA GLU A 104 6.54 4.67 4.18
C GLU A 104 6.32 3.39 5.00
N ARG A 105 5.50 2.46 4.51
CA ARG A 105 5.24 1.20 5.21
C ARG A 105 6.49 0.32 5.30
N ILE A 106 7.30 0.25 4.25
CA ILE A 106 8.58 -0.47 4.25
C ILE A 106 9.50 0.07 5.35
N VAL A 107 9.64 1.39 5.46
CA VAL A 107 10.47 2.04 6.49
C VAL A 107 9.92 1.78 7.90
N GLN A 108 8.59 1.81 8.08
CA GLN A 108 7.97 1.49 9.37
C GLN A 108 8.23 0.05 9.82
N LEU A 109 8.42 -0.88 8.88
CA LEU A 109 8.80 -2.26 9.15
C LEU A 109 10.31 -2.45 9.34
N GLY A 110 11.10 -1.37 9.26
CA GLY A 110 12.56 -1.41 9.39
C GLY A 110 13.28 -1.85 8.11
N GLY A 111 12.59 -1.85 6.96
CA GLY A 111 13.19 -2.10 5.65
C GLY A 111 13.63 -0.82 4.95
N GLU A 112 14.30 -0.99 3.81
CA GLU A 112 14.68 0.11 2.92
C GLU A 112 13.85 0.02 1.62
N PRO A 113 13.19 1.11 1.18
CA PRO A 113 12.47 1.13 -0.08
C PRO A 113 13.47 1.16 -1.25
N ASP A 114 13.37 0.15 -2.12
CA ASP A 114 14.20 0.04 -3.32
C ASP A 114 13.57 0.81 -4.49
N LEU A 115 14.10 2.02 -4.71
CA LEU A 115 13.75 2.92 -5.80
C LEU A 115 14.75 2.88 -6.96
N ASN A 116 15.65 1.89 -7.00
CA ASN A 116 16.69 1.84 -8.02
C ASN A 116 16.07 1.58 -9.40
N PRO A 117 16.15 2.54 -10.35
CA PRO A 117 15.51 2.42 -11.66
C PRO A 117 16.01 1.21 -12.46
N ASP A 118 17.25 0.78 -12.26
CA ASP A 118 17.84 -0.36 -12.96
C ASP A 118 17.18 -1.70 -12.62
N THR A 119 16.44 -1.75 -11.50
CA THR A 119 15.83 -2.98 -10.98
C THR A 119 14.30 -2.97 -11.01
N LEU A 120 13.67 -1.83 -11.29
CA LEU A 120 12.22 -1.67 -11.21
C LEU A 120 11.48 -2.70 -12.06
N THR A 121 11.84 -2.83 -13.34
CA THR A 121 11.16 -3.74 -14.27
C THR A 121 11.38 -5.21 -13.95
N ALA A 122 12.46 -5.57 -13.26
CA ALA A 122 12.74 -6.94 -12.84
C ALA A 122 11.89 -7.38 -11.63
N ARG A 123 11.40 -6.40 -10.84
CA ARG A 123 10.59 -6.63 -9.64
C ARG A 123 9.09 -6.36 -9.85
N SER A 124 8.77 -5.47 -10.78
CA SER A 124 7.40 -5.10 -11.14
C SER A 124 6.61 -6.29 -11.64
N HIS A 125 5.35 -6.39 -11.23
CA HIS A 125 4.39 -7.34 -11.79
C HIS A 125 3.87 -6.86 -13.16
N ALA A 126 3.73 -5.54 -13.33
CA ALA A 126 3.24 -4.92 -14.55
C ALA A 126 4.38 -4.53 -15.51
N GLU A 127 4.10 -4.57 -16.81
CA GLU A 127 5.06 -4.21 -17.85
C GLU A 127 5.02 -2.70 -18.17
N TYR A 128 6.16 -2.16 -18.62
CA TYR A 128 6.23 -0.86 -19.26
C TYR A 128 5.87 -1.00 -20.74
N LYS A 129 4.57 -1.05 -21.04
CA LYS A 129 4.06 -1.08 -22.43
C LYS A 129 3.77 0.33 -22.90
N GLU A 130 4.22 0.60 -24.12
CA GLU A 130 4.17 1.92 -24.73
C GLU A 130 2.82 2.23 -25.40
N GLY A 131 2.12 1.25 -25.93
CA GLY A 131 0.92 1.46 -26.75
C GLY A 131 1.23 2.05 -28.14
N GLU A 132 0.53 1.56 -29.17
CA GLU A 132 0.70 2.01 -30.55
C GLU A 132 -0.15 3.24 -30.92
N ASP A 133 -1.34 3.34 -30.33
CA ASP A 133 -2.28 4.45 -30.50
C ASP A 133 -3.04 4.74 -29.20
N LEU A 134 -3.90 5.77 -29.19
CA LEU A 134 -4.63 6.18 -27.98
C LEU A 134 -5.50 5.06 -27.39
N ARG A 135 -6.12 4.24 -28.23
CA ARG A 135 -6.97 3.12 -27.77
C ARG A 135 -6.10 2.00 -27.20
N ASP A 136 -4.97 1.73 -27.83
CA ASP A 136 -4.02 0.74 -27.34
C ASP A 136 -3.40 1.18 -26.00
N MET A 137 -3.07 2.46 -25.81
CA MET A 137 -2.61 2.98 -24.50
C MET A 137 -3.63 2.73 -23.38
N VAL A 138 -4.92 2.98 -23.64
CA VAL A 138 -6.00 2.68 -22.68
C VAL A 138 -6.06 1.18 -22.38
N LYS A 139 -5.97 0.34 -23.42
CA LYS A 139 -5.97 -1.11 -23.27
C LYS A 139 -4.77 -1.63 -22.47
N GLU A 140 -3.58 -1.12 -22.72
CA GLU A 140 -2.37 -1.53 -22.00
C GLU A 140 -2.41 -1.08 -20.53
N ASN A 141 -2.99 0.08 -20.23
CA ASN A 141 -3.25 0.49 -18.84
C ASN A 141 -4.27 -0.44 -18.17
N LEU A 142 -5.41 -0.75 -18.80
CA LEU A 142 -6.37 -1.70 -18.24
C LEU A 142 -5.75 -3.09 -17.97
N ILE A 143 -4.86 -3.57 -18.85
CA ILE A 143 -4.14 -4.84 -18.62
C ILE A 143 -3.27 -4.74 -17.37
N ALA A 144 -2.54 -3.63 -17.21
CA ALA A 144 -1.72 -3.41 -16.03
C ALA A 144 -2.55 -3.30 -14.75
N GLU A 145 -3.70 -2.61 -14.77
CA GLU A 145 -4.58 -2.53 -13.60
C GLU A 145 -5.09 -3.89 -13.17
N ARG A 146 -5.45 -4.74 -14.13
CA ARG A 146 -5.87 -6.12 -13.82
C ARG A 146 -4.76 -6.95 -13.19
N ILE A 147 -3.50 -6.75 -13.62
CA ILE A 147 -2.34 -7.39 -13.00
C ILE A 147 -2.14 -6.86 -11.57
N ALA A 148 -2.26 -5.54 -11.37
CA ALA A 148 -2.15 -4.91 -10.06
C ALA A 148 -3.25 -5.44 -9.10
N ILE A 149 -4.51 -5.46 -9.53
CA ILE A 149 -5.65 -5.98 -8.77
C ILE A 149 -5.40 -7.41 -8.28
N ASP A 150 -5.01 -8.31 -9.19
CA ASP A 150 -4.77 -9.71 -8.82
C ASP A 150 -3.56 -9.83 -7.87
N SER A 151 -2.50 -9.07 -8.13
CA SER A 151 -1.32 -9.01 -7.25
C SER A 151 -1.68 -8.53 -5.85
N TYR A 152 -2.44 -7.44 -5.73
CA TYR A 152 -2.88 -6.90 -4.44
C TYR A 152 -3.78 -7.87 -3.67
N ARG A 153 -4.70 -8.57 -4.35
CA ARG A 153 -5.52 -9.62 -3.72
C ARG A 153 -4.66 -10.76 -3.16
N GLU A 154 -3.63 -11.19 -3.89
CA GLU A 154 -2.68 -12.19 -3.40
C GLU A 154 -1.90 -11.68 -2.19
N MET A 155 -1.41 -10.44 -2.22
CA MET A 155 -0.67 -9.82 -1.11
C MET A 155 -1.53 -9.66 0.14
N ILE A 156 -2.79 -9.24 0.00
CA ILE A 156 -3.76 -9.12 1.11
C ILE A 156 -3.98 -10.49 1.78
N ASN A 157 -4.15 -11.54 0.97
CA ASN A 157 -4.31 -12.91 1.46
C ASN A 157 -3.05 -13.43 2.15
N PHE A 158 -1.87 -13.13 1.59
CA PHE A 158 -0.57 -13.50 2.16
C PHE A 158 -0.34 -12.87 3.53
N VAL A 159 -0.62 -11.57 3.67
CA VAL A 159 -0.48 -10.83 4.92
C VAL A 159 -1.48 -11.32 5.96
N GLY A 160 -2.75 -11.49 5.56
CA GLY A 160 -3.83 -11.90 6.45
C GLY A 160 -3.96 -10.98 7.67
N ASP A 161 -4.27 -11.57 8.83
CA ASP A 161 -4.47 -10.79 10.07
C ASP A 161 -3.18 -10.62 10.90
N LYS A 162 -2.02 -11.02 10.33
CA LYS A 162 -0.73 -10.96 11.02
C LYS A 162 -0.11 -9.56 11.01
N ASP A 163 -0.49 -8.74 10.03
CA ASP A 163 -0.12 -7.33 9.90
C ASP A 163 -1.30 -6.52 9.36
N THR A 164 -2.20 -6.14 10.26
CA THR A 164 -3.44 -5.43 9.94
C THR A 164 -3.20 -4.05 9.31
N THR A 165 -2.08 -3.40 9.63
CA THR A 165 -1.76 -2.09 9.07
C THR A 165 -1.36 -2.22 7.61
N THR A 166 -0.49 -3.18 7.28
CA THR A 166 -0.13 -3.45 5.87
C THR A 166 -1.36 -3.89 5.09
N LYS A 167 -2.16 -4.84 5.63
CA LYS A 167 -3.39 -5.29 4.97
C LYS A 167 -4.32 -4.14 4.61
N ARG A 168 -4.58 -3.21 5.54
CA ARG A 168 -5.43 -2.04 5.28
C ARG A 168 -4.86 -1.13 4.19
N ILE A 169 -3.55 -0.89 4.16
CA ILE A 169 -2.92 -0.09 3.11
C ILE A 169 -3.13 -0.75 1.74
N LEU A 170 -2.93 -2.07 1.66
CA LEU A 170 -3.12 -2.83 0.41
C LEU A 170 -4.59 -2.84 -0.02
N GLU A 171 -5.55 -2.96 0.91
CA GLU A 171 -6.99 -2.87 0.62
C GLU A 171 -7.40 -1.49 0.11
N GLU A 172 -6.80 -0.41 0.66
CA GLU A 172 -7.03 0.96 0.17
C GLU A 172 -6.51 1.14 -1.25
N ILE A 173 -5.32 0.60 -1.57
CA ILE A 173 -4.76 0.69 -2.93
C ILE A 173 -5.58 -0.17 -3.91
N LEU A 174 -5.90 -1.42 -3.54
CA LEU A 174 -6.73 -2.30 -4.35
C LEU A 174 -8.06 -1.66 -4.77
N ALA A 175 -8.74 -0.97 -3.85
CA ALA A 175 -10.00 -0.30 -4.15
C ALA A 175 -9.84 0.78 -5.23
N GLN A 176 -8.71 1.49 -5.23
CA GLN A 176 -8.39 2.52 -6.22
C GLN A 176 -7.99 1.89 -7.57
N GLU A 177 -7.25 0.77 -7.60
CA GLU A 177 -6.97 0.06 -8.86
C GLU A 177 -8.24 -0.52 -9.51
N GLU A 178 -9.19 -0.99 -8.69
CA GLU A 178 -10.50 -1.45 -9.19
C GLU A 178 -11.29 -0.31 -9.84
N GLU A 179 -11.20 0.91 -9.30
CA GLU A 179 -11.78 2.13 -9.89
C GLU A 179 -11.09 2.48 -11.23
N HIS A 180 -9.75 2.52 -11.25
CA HIS A 180 -8.98 2.77 -12.47
C HIS A 180 -9.33 1.77 -13.60
N ALA A 181 -9.47 0.49 -13.26
CA ALA A 181 -9.82 -0.55 -14.22
C ALA A 181 -11.24 -0.39 -14.79
N ASP A 182 -12.20 0.02 -13.95
CA ASP A 182 -13.58 0.27 -14.37
C ASP A 182 -13.63 1.43 -15.37
N GLU A 183 -12.94 2.54 -15.07
CA GLU A 183 -12.88 3.73 -15.93
C GLU A 183 -12.28 3.42 -17.32
N PHE A 184 -11.18 2.65 -17.40
CA PHE A 184 -10.64 2.24 -18.70
C PHE A 184 -11.52 1.23 -19.43
N SER A 185 -12.21 0.34 -18.70
CA SER A 185 -13.17 -0.56 -19.31
C SER A 185 -14.30 0.24 -19.99
N ASP A 186 -14.86 1.21 -19.27
CA ASP A 186 -15.91 2.11 -19.77
C ASP A 186 -15.44 2.92 -21.00
N MET A 187 -14.20 3.43 -20.98
CA MET A 187 -13.63 4.11 -22.15
C MET A 187 -13.55 3.20 -23.37
N LEU A 188 -13.13 1.94 -23.20
CA LEU A 188 -13.00 0.99 -24.30
C LEU A 188 -14.37 0.55 -24.85
N GLU A 189 -15.37 0.41 -23.99
CA GLU A 189 -16.76 0.15 -24.41
C GLU A 189 -17.34 1.34 -25.17
N GLY A 190 -17.17 2.56 -24.64
CA GLY A 190 -17.57 3.81 -25.28
C GLY A 190 -16.93 4.02 -26.65
N TRP A 191 -15.72 3.50 -26.87
CA TRP A 191 -15.02 3.55 -28.15
C TRP A 191 -15.76 2.79 -29.27
N ILE A 192 -16.49 1.73 -28.93
CA ILE A 192 -17.24 0.89 -29.88
C ILE A 192 -18.67 1.41 -30.07
N GLY A 193 -19.23 2.10 -29.06
CA GLY A 193 -20.54 2.76 -29.14
C GLY A 193 -21.68 1.79 -29.46
N LYS A 194 -21.97 0.85 -28.56
CA LYS A 194 -23.15 -0.04 -28.67
C LYS A 194 -24.35 0.50 -27.91
#